data_AF-A0AA40L6F9-F1
#
_entry.id   AF-A0AA40L6F9-F1
#
_cell.length_a   1.000
_cell.length_b   1.000
_cell.length_c   1.000
_cell.angle_alpha   90.00
_cell.angle_beta   90.00
_cell.angle_gamma   90.00
#
_symmetry.space_group_name_H-M   'P 1'
#
loop_
_entity.id
_entity.type
_entity.pdbx_description
1 polymer ?
#
loop_
_entity_poly.entity_id
_entity_poly.type
_entity_poly.pdbx_seq_one_letter_code
_entity_poly.pdbx_strand_id
1 'polypeptide(L)'
;MAGRRGALIVLEGVDRAGKSTQGCRLVEALRAAGHRADLLRFPDRTTEIGQLISSYLMKEKNLEDHTVHLLFSANRWEHVPLMKEKLHQGITLVVDRYAFSGVAFTSAKE
;
A
#
# COMPACT_ATOMS: atom_id res chain seq x y z
N MET A 1 -5.01 -20.09 -23.38
CA MET A 1 -5.26 -18.64 -23.49
C MET A 1 -4.70 -17.97 -22.24
N ALA A 2 -3.76 -17.03 -22.37
CA ALA A 2 -3.29 -16.27 -21.21
C ALA A 2 -4.45 -15.41 -20.68
N GLY A 3 -4.93 -15.70 -19.47
CA GLY A 3 -5.99 -14.90 -18.84
C GLY A 3 -5.56 -13.43 -18.69
N ARG A 4 -6.51 -12.49 -18.77
CA ARG A 4 -6.20 -11.07 -18.50
C ARG A 4 -5.73 -10.91 -17.04
N ARG A 5 -4.57 -10.28 -16.86
CA ARG A 5 -4.06 -9.89 -15.54
C ARG A 5 -5.03 -8.94 -14.83
N GLY A 6 -4.96 -8.93 -13.50
CA GLY A 6 -5.66 -7.93 -12.68
C GLY A 6 -5.11 -6.52 -12.86
N ALA A 7 -5.91 -5.53 -12.49
CA ALA A 7 -5.47 -4.14 -12.43
C ALA A 7 -4.76 -3.84 -11.10
N LEU A 8 -3.81 -2.90 -11.11
CA LEU A 8 -3.26 -2.31 -9.89
C LEU A 8 -3.84 -0.89 -9.79
N ILE A 9 -4.70 -0.66 -8.81
CA ILE A 9 -5.41 0.61 -8.59
C ILE A 9 -4.89 1.19 -7.28
N VAL A 10 -4.29 2.38 -7.33
CA VAL A 10 -3.73 3.05 -6.15
C VAL A 10 -4.61 4.24 -5.77
N LEU A 11 -4.92 4.37 -4.49
CA LEU A 11 -5.64 5.51 -3.90
C LEU A 11 -4.65 6.33 -3.08
N GLU A 12 -4.44 7.58 -3.49
CA GLU A 12 -3.58 8.55 -2.82
C GLU A 12 -4.37 9.78 -2.36
N GLY A 13 -3.76 10.58 -1.49
CA GLY A 13 -4.35 11.81 -0.99
C GLY A 13 -3.92 12.13 0.44
N VAL A 14 -4.25 13.33 0.88
CA VAL A 14 -3.95 13.84 2.23
C VAL A 14 -4.59 13.00 3.33
N ASP A 15 -4.13 13.19 4.56
CA ASP A 15 -4.69 12.52 5.73
C ASP A 15 -6.19 12.82 5.87
N ARG A 16 -6.95 11.79 6.27
CA ARG A 16 -8.42 11.84 6.39
C ARG A 16 -9.20 12.14 5.10
N ALA A 17 -8.58 12.08 3.91
CA ALA A 17 -9.27 12.20 2.62
C ALA A 17 -10.22 11.02 2.26
N GLY A 18 -10.40 10.05 3.16
CA GLY A 18 -11.32 8.92 2.95
C GLY A 18 -10.76 7.74 2.14
N LYS A 19 -9.45 7.67 1.89
CA LYS A 19 -8.80 6.61 1.11
C LYS A 19 -9.17 5.20 1.57
N SER A 20 -9.09 4.92 2.86
CA SER A 20 -9.41 3.59 3.40
C SER A 20 -10.88 3.23 3.22
N THR A 21 -11.79 4.17 3.43
CA THR A 21 -13.23 3.98 3.20
C THR A 21 -13.51 3.71 1.73
N GLN A 22 -12.94 4.50 0.83
CA GLN A 22 -13.15 4.32 -0.62
C GLN A 22 -12.50 3.05 -1.14
N GLY A 23 -11.33 2.66 -0.61
CA GLY A 23 -10.66 1.41 -0.97
C GLY A 23 -11.49 0.17 -0.60
N CYS A 24 -12.05 0.13 0.62
CA CYS A 24 -12.97 -0.95 1.01
C CYS A 24 -14.19 -1.00 0.09
N ARG A 25 -14.87 0.13 -0.12
CA ARG A 25 -16.06 0.22 -0.98
C ARG A 25 -15.78 -0.21 -2.42
N LEU A 26 -14.62 0.16 -2.97
CA LEU A 26 -14.22 -0.22 -4.31
C LEU A 26 -14.00 -1.73 -4.43
N VAL A 27 -13.32 -2.36 -3.46
CA VAL A 27 -13.14 -3.82 -3.45
C VAL A 27 -14.48 -4.54 -3.32
N GLU A 28 -15.37 -4.08 -2.45
CA GLU A 28 -16.73 -4.63 -2.29
C GLU A 28 -17.54 -4.51 -3.59
N ALA A 29 -17.53 -3.35 -4.23
CA ALA A 29 -18.22 -3.13 -5.50
C ALA A 29 -17.65 -4.01 -6.63
N LEU A 30 -16.32 -4.13 -6.73
CA LEU A 30 -15.67 -5.02 -7.71
C LEU A 30 -16.07 -6.48 -7.49
N ARG A 31 -16.08 -6.94 -6.24
CA ARG A 31 -16.49 -8.31 -5.88
C ARG A 31 -17.97 -8.54 -6.19
N ALA A 32 -18.85 -7.58 -5.88
CA ALA A 32 -20.27 -7.65 -6.21
C ALA A 32 -20.53 -7.70 -7.73
N ALA A 33 -19.67 -7.07 -8.53
CA ALA A 33 -19.70 -7.14 -9.99
C ALA A 33 -19.06 -8.41 -10.58
N GLY A 34 -18.66 -9.38 -9.76
CA GLY A 34 -18.05 -10.64 -10.20
C GLY A 34 -16.56 -10.58 -10.49
N HIS A 35 -15.88 -9.48 -10.18
CA HIS A 35 -14.43 -9.37 -10.28
C HIS A 35 -13.74 -9.88 -9.02
N ARG A 36 -12.57 -10.50 -9.17
CA ARG A 36 -11.71 -10.81 -8.03
C ARG A 36 -10.87 -9.57 -7.69
N ALA A 37 -11.01 -9.07 -6.48
CA ALA A 37 -10.28 -7.90 -6.02
C ALA A 37 -9.83 -8.08 -4.57
N ASP A 38 -8.65 -7.57 -4.23
CA ASP A 38 -8.11 -7.53 -2.86
C ASP A 38 -7.67 -6.11 -2.49
N LEU A 39 -7.76 -5.80 -1.19
CA LEU A 39 -7.27 -4.55 -0.62
C LEU A 39 -5.86 -4.76 -0.03
N LEU A 40 -4.93 -3.90 -0.39
CA LEU A 40 -3.62 -3.75 0.27
C LEU A 40 -3.49 -2.33 0.82
N ARG A 41 -2.67 -2.15 1.85
CA ARG A 41 -2.41 -0.83 2.45
C ARG A 41 -0.92 -0.69 2.75
N PHE A 42 -0.35 0.47 2.48
CA PHE A 42 1.03 0.77 2.87
C PHE A 42 1.09 1.93 3.89
N PRO A 43 1.93 1.82 4.93
CA PRO A 43 2.80 0.68 5.23
C PRO A 43 1.99 -0.54 5.71
N ASP A 44 2.36 -1.75 5.31
CA ASP A 44 1.85 -2.97 5.93
C ASP A 44 2.55 -3.13 7.27
N ARG A 45 1.79 -2.95 8.36
CA ARG A 45 2.32 -2.95 9.74
C ARG A 45 2.47 -4.35 10.34
N THR A 46 2.14 -5.41 9.59
CA THR A 46 2.23 -6.79 10.06
C THR A 46 3.63 -7.38 9.92
N THR A 47 4.45 -6.85 8.99
CA THR A 47 5.83 -7.28 8.77
C THR A 47 6.80 -6.65 9.77
N GLU A 48 8.02 -7.20 9.89
CA GLU A 48 9.06 -6.64 10.77
C GLU A 48 9.41 -5.18 10.39
N ILE A 49 9.56 -4.90 9.09
CA ILE A 49 9.77 -3.53 8.58
C ILE A 49 8.56 -2.65 8.90
N GLY A 50 7.36 -3.19 8.72
CA GLY A 50 6.10 -2.54 9.06
C GLY A 50 5.99 -2.12 10.53
N GLN A 51 6.43 -2.99 11.44
CA GLN A 51 6.44 -2.73 12.87
C GLN A 51 7.43 -1.61 13.23
N LEU A 52 8.62 -1.59 12.62
CA LEU A 52 9.59 -0.50 12.78
C LEU A 52 9.02 0.85 12.31
N ILE A 53 8.37 0.86 11.15
CA ILE A 53 7.68 2.06 10.64
C ILE A 53 6.55 2.48 11.61
N SER A 54 5.80 1.52 12.16
CA SER A 54 4.72 1.81 13.10
C SER A 54 5.23 2.47 14.38
N SER A 55 6.30 1.96 14.99
CA SER A 55 6.91 2.58 16.18
C SER A 55 7.46 3.98 15.89
N TYR A 56 8.01 4.22 14.70
CA TYR A 56 8.40 5.55 14.26
C TYR A 56 7.20 6.51 14.18
N LEU A 57 6.11 6.09 13.52
CA LEU A 57 4.90 6.92 13.38
C LEU A 57 4.20 7.20 14.72
N MET A 58 4.32 6.28 15.68
CA MET A 58 3.81 6.45 17.05
C MET A 58 4.75 7.26 17.96
N LYS A 59 5.90 7.72 17.45
CA LYS A 59 6.94 8.45 18.20
C LYS A 59 7.54 7.65 19.38
N GLU A 60 7.47 6.32 19.31
CA GLU A 60 8.10 5.42 20.29
C GLU A 60 9.60 5.28 20.02
N LYS A 61 10.01 5.41 18.75
CA LYS A 61 11.41 5.41 18.32
C LYS A 61 11.69 6.60 17.42
N ASN A 62 12.81 7.26 17.67
CA ASN A 62 13.37 8.25 16.76
C ASN A 62 14.26 7.53 15.75
N LEU A 63 13.94 7.68 14.48
CA LEU A 63 14.75 7.20 13.36
C LEU A 63 15.07 8.40 12.47
N GLU A 64 16.26 8.37 11.89
CA GLU A 64 16.70 9.37 10.93
C GLU A 64 15.84 9.30 9.65
N ASP A 65 15.58 10.45 9.03
CA ASP A 65 14.55 10.57 8.00
C ASP A 65 14.86 9.80 6.70
N HIS A 66 16.12 9.77 6.26
CA HIS A 66 16.53 8.94 5.13
C HIS A 66 16.36 7.45 5.44
N THR A 67 16.68 7.04 6.68
CA THR A 67 16.48 5.66 7.14
C THR A 67 15.01 5.26 7.07
N VAL A 68 14.11 6.10 7.60
CA VAL A 68 12.66 5.86 7.55
C VAL A 68 12.15 5.82 6.12
N HIS A 69 12.61 6.73 5.26
CA HIS A 69 12.25 6.75 3.84
C HIS A 69 12.57 5.42 3.15
N LEU A 70 13.77 4.90 3.38
CA LEU A 70 14.20 3.61 2.83
C LEU A 70 13.39 2.45 3.40
N LEU A 71 13.03 2.46 4.69
CA LEU A 71 12.15 1.45 5.29
C LEU A 71 10.76 1.45 4.64
N PHE A 72 10.15 2.62 4.40
CA PHE A 72 8.89 2.70 3.66
C PHE A 72 9.00 2.14 2.24
N SER A 73 10.14 2.33 1.57
CA SER A 73 10.41 1.74 0.26
C SER A 73 10.56 0.22 0.34
N ALA A 74 11.34 -0.28 1.29
CA ALA A 74 11.56 -1.69 1.53
C ALA A 74 10.26 -2.43 1.87
N ASN A 75 9.40 -1.84 2.69
CA ASN A 75 8.07 -2.37 3.01
C ASN A 75 7.19 -2.52 1.75
N ARG A 76 7.35 -1.71 0.70
CA ARG A 76 6.66 -1.96 -0.58
C ARG A 76 7.32 -3.10 -1.36
N TRP A 77 8.65 -3.11 -1.40
CA TRP A 77 9.42 -4.12 -2.15
C TRP A 77 9.21 -5.54 -1.63
N GLU A 78 9.08 -5.75 -0.32
CA GLU A 78 8.81 -7.08 0.25
C GLU A 78 7.46 -7.67 -0.22
N HIS A 79 6.48 -6.82 -0.57
CA HIS A 79 5.19 -7.26 -1.10
C HIS A 79 5.17 -7.45 -2.63
N VAL A 80 6.19 -7.01 -3.37
CA VAL A 80 6.20 -7.09 -4.84
C VAL A 80 6.00 -8.51 -5.38
N PRO A 81 6.63 -9.58 -4.83
CA PRO A 81 6.39 -10.94 -5.30
C PRO A 81 4.90 -11.34 -5.20
N LEU A 82 4.29 -11.12 -4.04
CA LEU A 82 2.87 -11.38 -3.79
C LEU A 82 1.97 -10.56 -4.73
N MET A 83 2.26 -9.27 -4.89
CA MET A 83 1.48 -8.39 -5.76
C MET A 83 1.53 -8.87 -7.21
N LYS A 84 2.73 -9.21 -7.70
CA LYS A 84 2.90 -9.76 -9.06
C LYS A 84 2.12 -11.07 -9.20
N GLU A 85 2.24 -11.99 -8.26
CA GLU A 85 1.51 -13.26 -8.29
C GLU A 85 -0.01 -13.05 -8.41
N LYS A 86 -0.61 -12.25 -7.51
CA LYS A 86 -2.05 -11.96 -7.51
C LYS A 86 -2.51 -11.31 -8.82
N LEU A 87 -1.73 -10.35 -9.34
CA LEU A 87 -2.04 -9.69 -10.61
C LEU A 87 -2.00 -10.69 -11.77
N HIS A 88 -0.99 -11.57 -11.85
CA HIS A 88 -0.91 -12.60 -12.89
C HIS A 88 -2.04 -13.62 -12.82
N GLN A 89 -2.51 -13.94 -11.60
CA GLN A 89 -3.67 -14.81 -11.44
C GLN A 89 -4.96 -14.16 -11.97
N GLY A 90 -5.00 -12.83 -12.14
CA GLY A 90 -6.20 -12.08 -12.53
C GLY A 90 -6.92 -11.38 -11.36
N ILE A 91 -6.28 -11.25 -10.19
CA ILE A 91 -6.83 -10.52 -9.04
C ILE A 91 -6.47 -9.04 -9.18
N THR A 92 -7.46 -8.16 -9.17
CA THR A 92 -7.24 -6.71 -9.08
C THR A 92 -6.80 -6.33 -7.67
N LEU A 93 -5.77 -5.50 -7.56
CA LEU A 93 -5.28 -4.99 -6.28
C LEU A 93 -5.69 -3.53 -6.15
N VAL A 94 -6.51 -3.23 -5.15
CA VAL A 94 -6.78 -1.85 -4.70
C VAL A 94 -5.81 -1.56 -3.57
N VAL A 95 -5.04 -0.48 -3.66
CA VAL A 95 -3.95 -0.17 -2.75
C VAL A 95 -4.16 1.21 -2.12
N ASP A 96 -4.32 1.25 -0.79
CA ASP A 96 -4.37 2.48 -0.01
C ASP A 96 -2.94 2.95 0.32
N ARG A 97 -2.53 4.05 -0.32
CA ARG A 97 -1.17 4.60 -0.37
C ARG A 97 -0.14 3.70 -1.04
N TYR A 98 0.81 4.30 -1.73
CA TYR A 98 1.92 3.59 -2.37
C TYR A 98 3.19 4.47 -2.42
N ALA A 99 3.96 4.39 -3.50
CA ALA A 99 5.20 5.14 -3.65
C ALA A 99 5.01 6.67 -3.60
N PHE A 100 3.86 7.20 -4.05
CA PHE A 100 3.61 8.63 -4.08
C PHE A 100 3.52 9.24 -2.67
N SER A 101 2.83 8.56 -1.75
CA SER A 101 2.89 8.91 -0.32
C SER A 101 4.33 8.91 0.20
N GLY A 102 5.15 7.91 -0.16
CA GLY A 102 6.55 7.84 0.28
C GLY A 102 7.38 9.06 -0.13
N VAL A 103 7.27 9.48 -1.40
CA VAL A 103 7.96 10.67 -1.92
C VAL A 103 7.44 11.94 -1.24
N ALA A 104 6.12 12.16 -1.29
CA ALA A 104 5.50 13.41 -0.83
C ALA A 104 5.75 13.68 0.66
N PHE A 105 5.63 12.66 1.52
CA PHE A 105 5.83 12.84 2.96
C PHE A 105 7.30 13.02 3.34
N THR A 106 8.23 12.43 2.59
CA THR A 106 9.67 12.58 2.90
C THR A 106 10.18 13.94 2.42
N SER A 107 9.77 14.38 1.23
CA SER A 107 10.16 15.70 0.71
C SER A 107 9.60 16.88 1.51
N ALA A 108 8.59 16.63 2.36
CA ALA A 108 7.98 17.64 3.21
C ALA A 108 8.64 17.75 4.59
N LYS A 109 9.67 16.93 4.88
CA LYS A 109 10.47 17.04 6.11
C LYS A 109 11.61 18.04 5.90
N GLU A 110 11.96 18.76 6.98
CA GLU A 110 13.01 19.79 7.00
C GLU A 110 14.40 19.19 7.24
#